data_AF-A0A5Q0L4Z7-F1
#
_entry.id   AF-A0A5Q0L4Z7-F1
#
_cell.length_a   1.000
_cell.length_b   1.000
_cell.length_c   1.000
_cell.angle_alpha   90.00
_cell.angle_beta   90.00
_cell.angle_gamma   90.00
#
_symmetry.space_group_name_H-M   'P 1'
#
loop_
_entity.id
_entity.type
_entity.pdbx_description
1 polymer ?
#
loop_
_entity_poly.entity_id
_entity_poly.type
_entity_poly.pdbx_seq_one_letter_code
_entity_poly.pdbx_strand_id
1 'polypeptide(L)'
;MAAGCSSHGDGSAGKPNGIEGQSVDRVFTRVDKALDATSVHTVQVSGGRKLSDVHAVHGGDRCTGLLTDDDGYAWHFTTLGERIWVTPQRSSAKLADRTGAQVEPGRYLPVEVSSPGFAGTLAQHTSAGCHMRFSTLKEQHVVVTRGAESRMDGRPVLAVNAEQGDVKSTVYLATTGEPVPLRVVGRAGKQSFTTTWEDYDVVPTISAPPKSKTLPSLSSEPDR
;
A
#
# COMPACT_ATOMS: atom_id res chain seq x y z
N MET A 1 -37.04 -34.03 26.65
CA MET A 1 -35.85 -33.97 25.77
C MET A 1 -35.49 -32.51 25.60
N ALA A 2 -34.33 -32.12 26.12
CA ALA A 2 -33.91 -30.73 26.22
C ALA A 2 -33.31 -30.24 24.89
N ALA A 3 -33.72 -29.03 24.49
CA ALA A 3 -33.05 -28.21 23.49
C ALA A 3 -31.86 -27.49 24.13
N GLY A 4 -30.86 -27.13 23.32
CA GLY A 4 -29.73 -26.26 23.72
C GLY A 4 -28.53 -26.49 22.79
N CYS A 5 -28.56 -25.91 21.59
CA CYS A 5 -28.01 -24.59 21.25
C CYS A 5 -26.52 -24.65 20.87
N SER A 6 -26.31 -24.52 19.56
CA SER A 6 -25.04 -24.44 18.85
C SER A 6 -24.21 -23.24 19.31
N SER A 7 -22.97 -23.50 19.71
CA SER A 7 -21.94 -22.48 19.90
C SER A 7 -21.48 -21.93 18.54
N HIS A 8 -22.05 -20.80 18.12
CA HIS A 8 -21.41 -19.96 17.12
C HIS A 8 -20.33 -19.14 17.83
N GLY A 9 -19.08 -19.35 17.42
CA GLY A 9 -17.93 -18.64 17.96
C GLY A 9 -18.05 -17.14 17.69
N ASP A 10 -18.14 -16.38 18.78
CA ASP A 10 -17.91 -14.94 18.78
C ASP A 10 -16.44 -14.69 18.44
N GLY A 11 -16.16 -14.50 17.15
CA GLY A 11 -14.92 -13.87 16.70
C GLY A 11 -14.88 -12.45 17.26
N SER A 12 -13.91 -12.19 18.13
CA SER A 12 -13.73 -10.95 18.87
C SER A 12 -13.86 -9.70 17.98
N ALA A 13 -15.06 -9.12 17.93
CA ALA A 13 -15.30 -7.81 17.35
C ALA A 13 -14.93 -6.78 18.41
N GLY A 14 -14.02 -5.86 18.09
CA GLY A 14 -13.63 -4.77 18.98
C GLY A 14 -14.82 -3.90 19.41
N LYS A 15 -14.63 -3.03 20.41
CA LYS A 15 -15.68 -2.11 20.85
C LYS A 15 -16.13 -1.20 19.69
N PRO A 16 -17.44 -0.99 19.47
CA PRO A 16 -17.94 -0.03 18.50
C PRO A 16 -17.32 1.35 18.70
N ASN A 17 -16.98 2.03 17.60
CA ASN A 17 -16.27 3.31 17.63
C ASN A 17 -17.13 4.53 17.27
N GLY A 18 -18.38 4.29 16.86
CA GLY A 18 -19.42 5.30 16.70
C GLY A 18 -19.24 6.24 15.50
N ILE A 19 -18.44 5.88 14.50
CA ILE A 19 -18.35 6.67 13.25
C ILE A 19 -19.66 6.66 12.45
N GLU A 20 -20.51 5.67 12.68
CA GLU A 20 -21.77 5.47 11.97
C GLU A 20 -22.80 6.57 12.31
N GLY A 21 -22.71 7.23 13.45
CA GLY A 21 -23.59 8.36 13.78
C GLY A 21 -23.09 9.73 13.31
N GLN A 22 -21.91 9.81 12.68
CA GLN A 22 -21.19 11.06 12.46
C GLN A 22 -21.36 11.60 11.04
N SER A 23 -21.20 12.93 10.88
CA SER A 23 -21.08 13.54 9.56
C SER A 23 -19.83 13.02 8.85
N VAL A 24 -19.86 13.02 7.52
CA VAL A 24 -18.74 12.58 6.68
C VAL A 24 -17.44 13.29 7.09
N ASP A 25 -17.45 14.62 7.22
CA ASP A 25 -16.26 15.39 7.62
C ASP A 25 -15.67 14.94 8.96
N ARG A 26 -16.54 14.61 9.93
CA ARG A 26 -16.10 14.11 11.25
C ARG A 26 -15.52 12.70 11.14
N VAL A 27 -16.08 11.85 10.29
CA VAL A 27 -15.51 10.53 9.99
C VAL A 27 -14.11 10.70 9.42
N PHE A 28 -13.93 11.50 8.37
CA PHE A 28 -12.61 11.70 7.74
C PHE A 28 -11.58 12.35 8.65
N THR A 29 -11.99 13.29 9.51
CA THR A 29 -11.09 13.85 10.54
C THR A 29 -10.55 12.75 11.47
N ARG A 30 -11.40 11.80 11.86
CA ARG A 30 -11.00 10.68 12.71
C ARG A 30 -10.17 9.65 11.95
N VAL A 31 -10.52 9.37 10.69
CA VAL A 31 -9.75 8.48 9.82
C VAL A 31 -8.34 9.04 9.62
N ASP A 32 -8.20 10.35 9.36
CA ASP A 32 -6.89 10.99 9.19
C ASP A 32 -6.01 10.80 10.42
N LYS A 33 -6.57 11.04 11.61
CA LYS A 33 -5.88 10.78 12.87
C LYS A 33 -5.52 9.29 13.04
N ALA A 34 -6.40 8.38 12.62
CA ALA A 34 -6.12 6.94 12.68
C ALA A 34 -5.06 6.49 11.67
N LEU A 35 -4.85 7.26 10.59
CA LEU A 35 -3.78 7.03 9.60
C LEU A 35 -2.41 7.51 10.10
N ASP A 36 -2.32 8.19 11.25
CA ASP A 36 -1.06 8.38 11.99
C ASP A 36 -0.56 7.06 12.64
N ALA A 37 -1.11 5.91 12.24
CA ALA A 37 -0.62 4.59 12.60
C ALA A 37 0.88 4.45 12.29
N THR A 38 1.56 3.70 13.16
CA THR A 38 3.01 3.48 13.14
C THR A 38 3.46 2.71 11.91
N SER A 39 2.60 1.85 11.38
CA SER A 39 2.85 1.07 10.18
C SER A 39 1.55 0.58 9.56
N VAL A 40 1.63 0.18 8.29
CA VAL A 40 0.52 -0.41 7.54
C VAL A 40 1.05 -1.38 6.48
N HIS A 41 0.33 -2.47 6.27
CA HIS A 41 0.47 -3.33 5.10
C HIS A 41 -0.58 -2.94 4.07
N THR A 42 -0.19 -2.84 2.79
CA THR A 42 -1.12 -2.47 1.73
C THR A 42 -0.91 -3.30 0.50
N VAL A 43 -2.01 -3.83 0.00
CA VAL A 43 -2.07 -4.62 -1.23
C VAL A 43 -2.97 -3.91 -2.24
N GLN A 44 -2.46 -3.72 -3.45
CA GLN A 44 -3.22 -3.15 -4.56
C GLN A 44 -3.34 -4.14 -5.71
N VAL A 45 -4.56 -4.31 -6.20
CA VAL A 45 -4.90 -5.13 -7.36
C VAL A 45 -5.64 -4.26 -8.37
N SER A 46 -5.26 -4.31 -9.64
CA SER A 46 -5.97 -3.63 -10.72
C SER A 46 -6.07 -4.55 -11.95
N GLY A 47 -7.25 -4.61 -12.57
CA GLY A 47 -7.49 -5.49 -13.73
C GLY A 47 -7.17 -6.97 -13.46
N GLY A 48 -7.34 -7.43 -12.21
CA GLY A 48 -7.01 -8.79 -11.77
C GLY A 48 -5.51 -9.06 -11.52
N ARG A 49 -4.64 -8.05 -11.68
CA ARG A 49 -3.20 -8.15 -11.44
C ARG A 49 -2.82 -7.46 -10.13
N LYS A 50 -1.98 -8.10 -9.31
CA LYS A 50 -1.39 -7.46 -8.12
C LYS A 50 -0.35 -6.44 -8.57
N LEU A 51 -0.61 -5.16 -8.30
CA LEU A 51 0.29 -4.04 -8.61
C LEU A 51 1.25 -3.74 -7.47
N SER A 52 0.79 -3.89 -6.23
CA SER A 52 1.65 -3.67 -5.07
C SER A 52 1.28 -4.54 -3.88
N ASP A 53 2.29 -4.81 -3.06
CA ASP A 53 2.20 -5.57 -1.80
C ASP A 53 3.34 -5.08 -0.90
N VAL A 54 3.04 -4.18 0.04
CA VAL A 54 4.07 -3.40 0.72
C VAL A 54 3.73 -3.15 2.17
N HIS A 55 4.74 -3.28 3.02
CA HIS A 55 4.71 -2.83 4.39
C HIS A 55 5.49 -1.52 4.53
N ALA A 56 4.86 -0.51 5.10
CA ALA A 56 5.46 0.80 5.34
C ALA A 56 5.32 1.19 6.81
N VAL A 57 6.36 1.81 7.37
CA VAL A 57 6.32 2.55 8.63
C VAL A 57 5.85 3.97 8.33
N HIS A 58 5.21 4.60 9.31
CA HIS A 58 4.77 5.99 9.25
C HIS A 58 5.88 6.91 8.71
N GLY A 59 5.50 7.86 7.88
CA GLY A 59 6.43 8.75 7.19
C GLY A 59 7.05 8.16 5.91
N GLY A 60 6.98 6.85 5.68
CA GLY A 60 7.40 6.21 4.42
C GLY A 60 8.90 5.90 4.28
N ASP A 61 9.74 6.45 5.16
CA ASP A 61 11.21 6.29 5.11
C ASP A 61 11.68 4.86 5.40
N ARG A 62 10.84 4.02 6.01
CA ARG A 62 11.14 2.60 6.23
C ARG A 62 10.04 1.77 5.62
N CYS A 63 10.36 1.07 4.55
CA CYS A 63 9.35 0.45 3.70
C CYS A 63 9.95 -0.74 2.95
N THR A 64 9.18 -1.79 2.73
CA THR A 64 9.62 -2.98 1.99
C THR A 64 8.44 -3.63 1.32
N GLY A 65 8.67 -4.27 0.18
CA GLY A 65 7.59 -4.99 -0.47
C GLY A 65 7.89 -5.35 -1.91
N LEU A 66 6.81 -5.43 -2.69
CA LEU A 66 6.77 -5.71 -4.11
C LEU A 66 5.99 -4.60 -4.81
N LEU A 67 6.56 -4.11 -5.91
CA LEU A 67 5.87 -3.26 -6.89
C LEU A 67 5.88 -3.97 -8.24
N THR A 68 4.85 -3.72 -9.04
CA THR A 68 4.73 -4.18 -10.41
C THR A 68 4.31 -3.00 -11.28
N ASP A 69 5.04 -2.76 -12.37
CA ASP A 69 4.66 -1.73 -13.35
C ASP A 69 3.57 -2.21 -14.31
N ASP A 70 3.12 -1.31 -15.19
CA ASP A 70 2.08 -1.60 -16.18
C ASP A 70 2.49 -2.70 -17.17
N ASP A 71 3.78 -2.73 -17.54
CA ASP A 71 4.42 -3.75 -18.38
C ASP A 71 4.45 -5.14 -17.69
N GLY A 72 4.14 -5.22 -16.39
CA GLY A 72 4.16 -6.46 -15.61
C GLY A 72 5.53 -6.82 -15.06
N TYR A 73 6.48 -5.91 -15.13
CA TYR A 73 7.76 -6.06 -14.46
C TYR A 73 7.58 -5.81 -12.97
N ALA A 74 7.93 -6.83 -12.17
CA ALA A 74 7.80 -6.82 -10.73
C ALA A 74 9.17 -6.82 -10.05
N TRP A 75 9.33 -5.99 -9.02
CA TRP A 75 10.55 -5.93 -8.21
C TRP A 75 10.23 -5.88 -6.73
N HIS A 76 11.04 -6.60 -5.96
CA HIS A 76 11.13 -6.40 -4.53
C HIS A 76 12.00 -5.20 -4.22
N PHE A 77 11.68 -4.52 -3.13
CA PHE A 77 12.49 -3.40 -2.69
C PHE A 77 12.55 -3.32 -1.17
N THR A 78 13.55 -2.59 -0.68
CA THR A 78 13.67 -2.16 0.70
C THR A 78 14.16 -0.71 0.70
N THR A 79 13.51 0.12 1.51
CA THR A 79 13.85 1.54 1.72
C THR A 79 14.19 1.75 3.19
N LEU A 80 15.32 2.43 3.44
CA LEU A 80 15.75 2.90 4.76
C LEU A 80 16.27 4.34 4.64
N GLY A 81 15.43 5.31 4.95
CA GLY A 81 15.63 6.72 4.61
C GLY A 81 15.72 6.88 3.10
N GLU A 82 16.74 7.60 2.64
CA GLU A 82 16.98 7.83 1.20
C GLU A 82 17.56 6.61 0.48
N ARG A 83 17.95 5.55 1.21
CA ARG A 83 18.62 4.39 0.63
C ARG A 83 17.58 3.38 0.17
N ILE A 84 17.59 3.09 -1.13
CA ILE A 84 16.67 2.14 -1.75
C ILE A 84 17.49 1.01 -2.36
N TRP A 85 17.07 -0.23 -2.10
CA TRP A 85 17.58 -1.42 -2.75
C TRP A 85 16.48 -2.11 -3.50
N VAL A 86 16.72 -2.44 -4.76
CA VAL A 86 15.74 -3.16 -5.59
C VAL A 86 16.32 -4.48 -6.07
N THR A 87 15.48 -5.50 -6.18
CA THR A 87 15.82 -6.77 -6.81
C THR A 87 14.62 -7.25 -7.63
N PRO A 88 14.81 -7.68 -8.88
CA PRO A 88 13.69 -8.13 -9.69
C PRO A 88 13.11 -9.42 -9.14
N GLN A 89 11.81 -9.64 -9.35
CA GLN A 89 11.19 -10.93 -9.04
C GLN A 89 11.71 -12.04 -9.98
N ARG A 90 12.12 -11.68 -11.21
CA ARG A 90 12.52 -12.61 -12.28
C ARG A 90 13.66 -11.99 -13.06
N SER A 91 14.63 -12.79 -13.50
CA SER A 91 15.68 -12.30 -14.40
C SER A 91 15.08 -11.71 -15.67
N SER A 92 15.62 -10.58 -16.11
CA SER A 92 15.15 -9.87 -17.31
C SER A 92 16.30 -9.14 -17.99
N ALA A 93 16.62 -9.55 -19.22
CA ALA A 93 17.61 -8.85 -20.04
C ALA A 93 17.21 -7.37 -20.25
N LYS A 94 15.91 -7.11 -20.49
CA LYS A 94 15.36 -5.75 -20.62
C LYS A 94 15.67 -4.88 -19.39
N LEU A 95 15.63 -5.45 -18.18
CA LEU A 95 15.98 -4.70 -16.97
C LEU A 95 17.47 -4.41 -16.91
N ALA A 96 18.30 -5.41 -17.22
CA ALA A 96 19.74 -5.23 -17.23
C ALA A 96 20.15 -4.13 -18.22
N ASP A 97 19.54 -4.12 -19.40
CA ASP A 97 19.75 -3.09 -20.42
C ASP A 97 19.29 -1.70 -19.93
N ARG A 98 18.12 -1.60 -19.28
CA ARG A 98 17.57 -0.32 -18.80
C ARG A 98 18.33 0.26 -17.61
N THR A 99 18.86 -0.59 -16.74
CA THR A 99 19.57 -0.18 -15.52
C THR A 99 21.08 -0.08 -15.71
N GLY A 100 21.63 -0.67 -16.78
CA GLY A 100 23.07 -0.77 -17.00
C GLY A 100 23.76 -1.74 -16.03
N ALA A 101 23.01 -2.48 -15.21
CA ALA A 101 23.53 -3.44 -14.24
C ALA A 101 22.95 -4.82 -14.48
N GLN A 102 23.76 -5.87 -14.29
CA GLN A 102 23.25 -7.24 -14.26
C GLN A 102 22.48 -7.46 -12.95
N VAL A 103 21.17 -7.18 -12.97
CA VAL A 103 20.30 -7.35 -11.82
C VAL A 103 19.58 -8.69 -11.92
N GLU A 104 19.93 -9.60 -11.02
CA GLU A 104 19.34 -10.93 -10.91
C GLU A 104 18.45 -11.02 -9.65
N PRO A 105 17.45 -11.91 -9.62
CA PRO A 105 16.66 -12.16 -8.42
C PRO A 105 17.55 -12.53 -7.21
N GLY A 106 17.34 -11.84 -6.09
CA GLY A 106 18.13 -12.02 -4.88
C GLY A 106 19.46 -11.27 -4.86
N ARG A 107 19.80 -10.56 -5.94
CA ARG A 107 20.86 -9.55 -5.97
C ARG A 107 20.23 -8.16 -5.94
N TYR A 108 20.70 -7.33 -5.02
CA TYR A 108 20.08 -6.05 -4.72
C TYR A 108 20.90 -4.91 -5.34
N LEU A 109 20.30 -4.18 -6.26
CA LEU A 109 20.86 -2.95 -6.82
C LEU A 109 20.54 -1.79 -5.89
N PRO A 110 21.54 -1.09 -5.33
CA PRO A 110 21.32 0.22 -4.71
C PRO A 110 20.88 1.21 -5.79
N VAL A 111 19.78 1.90 -5.54
CA VAL A 111 19.27 2.97 -6.40
C VAL A 111 18.94 4.18 -5.55
N GLU A 112 19.12 5.36 -6.13
CA GLU A 112 18.81 6.65 -5.53
C GLU A 112 17.90 7.42 -6.49
N VAL A 113 17.11 8.35 -5.98
CA VAL A 113 16.28 9.24 -6.83
C VAL A 113 17.12 10.07 -7.80
N SER A 114 18.40 10.28 -7.48
CA SER A 114 19.44 10.93 -8.29
C SER A 114 20.14 9.98 -9.28
N SER A 115 19.91 8.65 -9.20
CA SER A 115 20.55 7.69 -10.10
C SER A 115 20.16 7.97 -11.56
N PRO A 116 21.09 7.78 -12.52
CA PRO A 116 20.81 8.07 -13.92
C PRO A 116 19.77 7.11 -14.51
N GLY A 117 19.09 7.59 -15.54
CA GLY A 117 18.19 6.79 -16.38
C GLY A 117 17.08 6.09 -15.60
N PHE A 118 16.83 4.83 -15.95
CA PHE A 118 15.70 4.07 -15.40
C PHE A 118 15.86 3.75 -13.90
N ALA A 119 17.09 3.70 -13.38
CA ALA A 119 17.32 3.46 -11.95
C ALA A 119 16.76 4.58 -11.08
N GLY A 120 16.91 5.84 -11.50
CA GLY A 120 16.28 6.99 -10.84
C GLY A 120 14.76 6.93 -10.89
N THR A 121 14.18 6.57 -12.04
CA THR A 121 12.72 6.38 -12.17
C THR A 121 12.21 5.27 -11.24
N LEU A 122 12.93 4.14 -11.14
CA LEU A 122 12.59 3.06 -10.21
C LEU A 122 12.64 3.53 -8.75
N ALA A 123 13.67 4.31 -8.38
CA ALA A 123 13.80 4.87 -7.05
C ALA A 123 12.65 5.83 -6.71
N GLN A 124 12.29 6.72 -7.64
CA GLN A 124 11.16 7.65 -7.49
C GLN A 124 9.83 6.92 -7.32
N HIS A 125 9.55 5.93 -8.18
CA HIS A 125 8.33 5.12 -8.07
C HIS A 125 8.27 4.34 -6.76
N THR A 126 9.41 3.80 -6.32
CA THR A 126 9.52 3.07 -5.06
C THR A 126 9.27 3.99 -3.86
N SER A 127 9.89 5.17 -3.83
CA SER A 127 9.67 6.18 -2.79
C SER A 127 8.20 6.63 -2.76
N ALA A 128 7.62 6.99 -3.91
CA ALA A 128 6.21 7.38 -4.01
C ALA A 128 5.27 6.29 -3.49
N GLY A 129 5.52 5.03 -3.82
CA GLY A 129 4.76 3.89 -3.32
C GLY A 129 4.77 3.77 -1.79
N CYS A 130 5.87 4.16 -1.13
CA CYS A 130 5.95 4.14 0.33
C CYS A 130 5.20 5.30 1.00
N HIS A 131 5.29 6.52 0.45
CA HIS A 131 4.66 7.70 1.06
C HIS A 131 3.15 7.82 0.77
N MET A 132 2.67 7.41 -0.41
CA MET A 132 1.25 7.55 -0.80
C MET A 132 0.28 6.70 0.03
N ARG A 133 0.79 5.75 0.81
CA ARG A 133 0.00 4.79 1.61
C ARG A 133 -0.74 5.43 2.78
N PHE A 134 -0.35 6.64 3.17
CA PHE A 134 -0.93 7.39 4.28
C PHE A 134 -1.72 8.64 3.84
N SER A 135 -1.76 8.94 2.53
CA SER A 135 -2.35 10.18 2.00
C SER A 135 -3.67 10.01 1.25
N THR A 136 -4.17 8.78 1.08
CA THR A 136 -5.24 8.43 0.13
C THR A 136 -6.62 9.07 0.34
N LEU A 137 -6.83 9.85 1.39
CA LEU A 137 -8.13 10.46 1.70
C LEU A 137 -8.09 12.00 1.78
N LYS A 138 -6.94 12.64 1.50
CA LYS A 138 -6.77 14.11 1.62
C LYS A 138 -7.11 14.90 0.37
N GLU A 139 -7.67 14.27 -0.67
CA GLU A 139 -7.90 14.96 -1.93
C GLU A 139 -9.13 15.87 -1.88
N GLN A 140 -8.91 17.17 -2.12
CA GLN A 140 -9.88 18.28 -1.97
C GLN A 140 -11.03 18.28 -2.99
N HIS A 141 -11.11 17.26 -3.86
CA HIS A 141 -12.10 17.17 -4.94
C HIS A 141 -12.92 15.88 -4.93
N VAL A 142 -12.87 15.13 -3.83
CA VAL A 142 -13.64 13.89 -3.70
C VAL A 142 -15.03 14.22 -3.17
N VAL A 143 -16.07 13.93 -3.96
CA VAL A 143 -17.45 13.97 -3.45
C VAL A 143 -17.67 12.70 -2.66
N VAL A 144 -17.96 12.86 -1.37
CA VAL A 144 -18.10 11.74 -0.46
C VAL A 144 -19.54 11.60 0.04
N THR A 145 -20.11 10.41 -0.12
CA THR A 145 -21.44 10.09 0.41
C THR A 145 -21.40 8.81 1.24
N ARG A 146 -22.24 8.75 2.26
CA ARG A 146 -22.41 7.56 3.08
C ARG A 146 -23.10 6.47 2.25
N GLY A 147 -22.49 5.30 2.18
CA GLY A 147 -23.08 4.10 1.59
C GLY A 147 -24.00 3.37 2.57
N ALA A 148 -24.62 2.29 2.12
CA ALA A 148 -25.33 1.37 3.00
C ALA A 148 -24.36 0.71 3.99
N GLU A 149 -24.84 0.44 5.20
CA GLU A 149 -24.10 -0.38 6.15
C GLU A 149 -23.78 -1.73 5.52
N SER A 150 -22.52 -2.15 5.65
CA SER A 150 -22.01 -3.32 4.96
C SER A 150 -21.22 -4.20 5.93
N ARG A 151 -20.93 -5.43 5.50
CA ARG A 151 -20.05 -6.35 6.19
C ARG A 151 -18.87 -6.72 5.30
N MET A 152 -17.69 -6.75 5.89
CA MET A 152 -16.47 -7.24 5.26
C MET A 152 -15.92 -8.40 6.09
N ASP A 153 -15.89 -9.59 5.49
CA ASP A 153 -15.41 -10.81 6.15
C ASP A 153 -16.11 -11.05 7.50
N GLY A 154 -17.44 -10.82 7.53
CA GLY A 154 -18.29 -10.95 8.71
C GLY A 154 -18.28 -9.74 9.68
N ARG A 155 -17.35 -8.78 9.52
CA ARG A 155 -17.20 -7.61 10.39
C ARG A 155 -18.01 -6.41 9.88
N PRO A 156 -18.70 -5.66 10.75
CA PRO A 156 -19.41 -4.45 10.35
C PRO A 156 -18.41 -3.38 9.86
N VAL A 157 -18.75 -2.72 8.74
CA VAL A 157 -17.94 -1.65 8.16
C VAL A 157 -18.84 -0.50 7.72
N LEU A 158 -18.31 0.72 7.77
CA LEU A 158 -18.96 1.89 7.20
C LEU A 158 -18.51 2.04 5.76
N ALA A 159 -19.44 1.92 4.81
CA ALA A 159 -19.19 2.20 3.41
C ALA A 159 -19.28 3.70 3.14
N VAL A 160 -18.31 4.20 2.37
CA VAL A 160 -18.18 5.60 2.02
C VAL A 160 -17.87 5.67 0.53
N ASN A 161 -18.81 6.18 -0.26
CA ASN A 161 -18.63 6.32 -1.69
C ASN A 161 -17.86 7.60 -1.99
N ALA A 162 -16.87 7.49 -2.86
CA ALA A 162 -15.99 8.56 -3.29
C ALA A 162 -16.04 8.65 -4.82
N GLU A 163 -16.31 9.84 -5.34
CA GLU A 163 -16.25 10.14 -6.77
C GLU A 163 -15.23 11.26 -7.04
N GLN A 164 -14.37 11.03 -8.02
CA GLN A 164 -13.37 11.99 -8.48
C GLN A 164 -13.17 11.85 -9.99
N GLY A 165 -13.66 12.82 -10.76
CA GLY A 165 -13.61 12.75 -12.22
C GLY A 165 -14.35 11.53 -12.76
N ASP A 166 -13.64 10.67 -13.49
CA ASP A 166 -14.15 9.40 -14.01
C ASP A 166 -13.96 8.20 -13.05
N VAL A 167 -13.34 8.44 -11.90
CA VAL A 167 -13.09 7.43 -10.87
C VAL A 167 -14.25 7.38 -9.90
N LYS A 168 -14.86 6.20 -9.79
CA LYS A 168 -15.88 5.89 -8.77
C LYS A 168 -15.36 4.78 -7.86
N SER A 169 -15.42 5.01 -6.55
CA SER A 169 -14.93 4.05 -5.57
C SER A 169 -15.79 4.02 -4.31
N THR A 170 -15.67 2.93 -3.57
CA THR A 170 -16.24 2.77 -2.22
C THR A 170 -15.11 2.40 -1.28
N VAL A 171 -14.89 3.26 -0.28
CA VAL A 171 -14.01 3.05 0.86
C VAL A 171 -14.81 2.37 1.96
N TYR A 172 -14.24 1.33 2.57
CA TYR A 172 -14.80 0.64 3.71
C TYR A 172 -13.96 0.93 4.95
N LEU A 173 -14.58 1.49 5.97
CA LEU A 173 -13.93 1.90 7.21
C LEU A 173 -14.31 0.96 8.36
N ALA A 174 -13.37 0.72 9.27
CA ALA A 174 -13.63 -0.04 10.49
C ALA A 174 -14.63 0.69 11.40
N THR A 175 -15.66 -0.01 11.86
CA THR A 175 -16.67 0.50 12.82
C THR A 175 -16.38 0.14 14.27
N THR A 176 -15.28 -0.58 14.50
CA THR A 176 -14.82 -1.00 15.83
C THR A 176 -13.36 -0.60 16.00
N GLY A 177 -12.96 -0.16 17.20
CA GLY A 177 -11.59 0.33 17.43
C GLY A 177 -11.28 1.62 16.66
N GLU A 178 -10.04 1.78 16.18
CA GLU A 178 -9.67 2.93 15.35
C GLU A 178 -10.38 2.89 13.97
N PRO A 179 -10.91 4.01 13.47
CA PRO A 179 -11.66 4.06 12.22
C PRO A 179 -10.72 4.10 11.00
N VAL A 180 -9.86 3.10 10.87
CA VAL A 180 -8.93 2.96 9.74
C VAL A 180 -9.66 2.48 8.47
N PRO A 181 -9.17 2.82 7.27
CA PRO A 181 -9.64 2.19 6.05
C PRO A 181 -9.20 0.73 6.01
N LEU A 182 -10.09 -0.14 5.54
CA LEU A 182 -9.81 -1.57 5.40
C LEU A 182 -9.70 -1.97 3.94
N ARG A 183 -10.54 -1.39 3.09
CA ARG A 183 -10.54 -1.65 1.66
C ARG A 183 -11.11 -0.47 0.89
N VAL A 184 -10.63 -0.29 -0.33
CA VAL A 184 -11.25 0.51 -1.37
C VAL A 184 -11.48 -0.39 -2.56
N VAL A 185 -12.67 -0.33 -3.13
CA VAL A 185 -12.99 -0.95 -4.41
C VAL A 185 -13.46 0.14 -5.35
N GLY A 186 -13.02 0.11 -6.60
CA GLY A 186 -13.42 1.16 -7.54
C GLY A 186 -13.19 0.79 -8.99
N ARG A 187 -13.51 1.75 -9.86
CA ARG A 187 -13.22 1.70 -11.29
C ARG A 187 -12.68 3.04 -11.76
N ALA A 188 -11.65 2.99 -12.59
CA ALA A 188 -11.16 4.08 -13.41
C ALA A 188 -11.37 3.69 -14.88
N GLY A 189 -12.29 4.37 -15.57
CA GLY A 189 -12.79 3.92 -16.86
C GLY A 189 -13.28 2.46 -16.85
N LYS A 190 -12.62 1.60 -17.64
CA LYS A 190 -12.94 0.15 -17.73
C LYS A 190 -12.19 -0.73 -16.73
N GLN A 191 -11.18 -0.18 -16.04
CA GLN A 191 -10.34 -0.96 -15.14
C GLN A 191 -10.88 -0.89 -13.72
N SER A 192 -11.16 -2.06 -13.13
CA SER A 192 -11.45 -2.16 -11.70
C SER A 192 -10.16 -2.22 -10.89
N PHE A 193 -10.17 -1.59 -9.74
CA PHE A 193 -9.09 -1.67 -8.77
C PHE A 193 -9.62 -2.00 -7.38
N THR A 194 -8.73 -2.56 -6.57
CA THR A 194 -8.95 -2.82 -5.15
C THR A 194 -7.67 -2.52 -4.41
N THR A 195 -7.77 -1.72 -3.35
CA THR A 195 -6.69 -1.51 -2.39
C THR A 195 -7.17 -2.04 -1.05
N THR A 196 -6.37 -2.86 -0.38
CA THR A 196 -6.65 -3.38 0.95
C THR A 196 -5.55 -2.91 1.89
N TRP A 197 -5.92 -2.47 3.09
CA TRP A 197 -4.98 -2.11 4.15
C TRP A 197 -5.18 -3.05 5.33
N GLU A 198 -4.08 -3.60 5.82
CA GLU A 198 -4.02 -4.63 6.85
C GLU A 198 -2.86 -4.34 7.79
N ASP A 199 -2.76 -5.10 8.89
CA ASP A 199 -1.62 -5.08 9.81
C ASP A 199 -1.19 -3.68 10.30
N TYR A 200 -2.18 -2.83 10.58
CA TYR A 200 -1.96 -1.54 11.22
C TYR A 200 -1.19 -1.70 12.54
N ASP A 201 -0.20 -0.82 12.76
CA ASP A 201 0.69 -0.81 13.94
C ASP A 201 1.52 -2.08 14.17
N VAL A 202 1.48 -3.04 13.24
CA VAL A 202 2.40 -4.19 13.24
C VAL A 202 3.69 -3.76 12.53
N VAL A 203 4.70 -3.35 13.32
CA VAL A 203 5.95 -2.84 12.76
C VAL A 203 6.76 -3.99 12.14
N PRO A 204 6.94 -4.00 10.80
CA PRO A 204 7.74 -5.03 10.15
C PRO A 204 9.23 -4.89 10.50
N THR A 205 9.94 -6.02 10.56
CA THR A 205 11.41 -5.98 10.60
C THR A 205 11.93 -5.65 9.20
N ILE A 206 12.40 -4.42 9.03
CA ILE A 206 12.99 -3.93 7.78
C ILE A 206 14.48 -3.67 8.00
N SER A 207 15.33 -4.37 7.27
CA SER A 207 16.78 -4.28 7.35
C SER A 207 17.39 -4.18 5.95
N ALA A 208 18.55 -3.52 5.86
CA ALA A 208 19.29 -3.46 4.61
C ALA A 208 19.65 -4.88 4.12
N PRO A 209 19.69 -5.12 2.80
CA PRO A 209 20.16 -6.39 2.26
C PRO A 209 21.60 -6.70 2.70
N PRO A 210 21.99 -7.98 2.81
CA PRO A 210 23.37 -8.36 3.12
C PRO A 210 24.35 -7.80 2.08
N LYS A 211 25.49 -7.26 2.53
CA LYS A 211 26.52 -6.70 1.63
C LYS A 211 26.96 -7.67 0.53
N SER A 212 26.99 -8.98 0.82
CA SER A 212 27.33 -10.02 -0.16
C SER A 212 26.30 -10.19 -1.29
N LYS A 213 25.05 -9.74 -1.08
CA LYS A 213 23.97 -9.76 -2.07
C LYS A 213 23.77 -8.40 -2.74
N THR A 214 24.40 -7.35 -2.24
CA THR A 214 24.30 -5.99 -2.77
C THR A 214 25.28 -5.79 -3.92
N LEU A 215 24.79 -5.26 -5.03
CA LEU A 215 25.59 -4.86 -6.19
C LEU A 215 26.27 -3.51 -5.92
N PRO A 216 27.33 -3.16 -6.65
CA PRO A 216 27.86 -1.80 -6.65
C PRO A 216 26.76 -0.78 -7.01
N SER A 217 26.78 0.39 -6.37
CA SER A 217 25.89 1.48 -6.76
C SER A 217 26.17 1.91 -8.20
N LEU A 218 25.11 2.31 -8.90
CA LEU A 218 25.26 2.96 -10.20
C LEU A 218 25.86 4.35 -9.95
N SER A 219 27.13 4.54 -10.27
CA SER A 219 27.74 5.87 -10.22
C SER A 219 26.99 6.78 -11.19
N SER A 220 26.62 7.99 -10.75
CA SER A 220 26.59 9.12 -11.67
C SER A 220 28.00 9.23 -12.25
N GLU A 221 28.18 9.28 -13.57
CA GLU A 221 29.50 9.46 -14.18
C GLU A 221 30.33 10.53 -13.44
N PRO A 222 31.65 10.35 -13.29
CA PRO A 222 32.50 11.46 -12.90
C PRO A 222 32.45 12.52 -14.00
N ASP A 223 32.30 13.79 -13.60
CA ASP A 223 32.44 14.97 -14.47
C ASP A 223 33.57 14.76 -15.49
N ARG A 224 33.25 14.90 -16.77
CA ARG A 224 34.23 14.96 -17.86
C ARG A 224 34.36 16.37 -18.38
#